data_AF-A0A4S8KXP7-F1
#
_entry.id   AF-A0A4S8KXP7-F1
#
_cell.length_a   1.000
_cell.length_b   1.000
_cell.length_c   1.000
_cell.angle_alpha   90.00
_cell.angle_beta   90.00
_cell.angle_gamma   90.00
#
_symmetry.space_group_name_H-M   'P 1'
#
loop_
_entity.id
_entity.type
_entity.pdbx_description
1 polymer ?
#
loop_
_entity_poly.entity_id
_entity_poly.type
_entity_poly.pdbx_seq_one_letter_code
_entity_poly.pdbx_strand_id
1 'polypeptide(L)' 'GLCIEWCKSYARVKRWREEVLLLQEEMRRCLVTLSWQEQQWLSRTEIDTFEGERKEGASAYAYEQVEVRRRISTRFQELW' A
#
# COMPACT_ATOMS: atom_id res chain seq x y z
N GLY A 1 -13.98 6.99 -43.40
CA GLY A 1 -12.66 7.21 -42.77
C GLY A 1 -12.77 7.98 -41.48
N LEU A 2 -13.15 9.27 -41.54
CA LEU A 2 -13.10 10.21 -40.42
C LEU A 2 -13.85 9.77 -39.15
N CYS A 3 -15.08 9.25 -39.28
CA CYS A 3 -15.87 8.81 -38.12
C CYS A 3 -15.25 7.60 -37.39
N ILE A 4 -14.58 6.71 -38.11
CA ILE A 4 -13.92 5.53 -37.52
C ILE A 4 -12.69 5.95 -36.72
N GLU A 5 -11.88 6.85 -37.28
CA GLU A 5 -10.69 7.37 -36.58
C GLU A 5 -11.06 8.20 -35.34
N TRP A 6 -12.18 8.93 -35.40
CA TRP A 6 -12.73 9.63 -34.23
C TRP A 6 -13.19 8.65 -33.14
N CYS A 7 -13.96 7.61 -33.49
CA CYS A 7 -14.39 6.59 -32.54
C CYS A 7 -13.21 5.86 -31.87
N LYS A 8 -12.15 5.53 -32.62
CA LYS A 8 -10.93 4.92 -32.06
C LYS A 8 -10.22 5.84 -31.08
N SER A 9 -10.07 7.11 -31.46
CA SER A 9 -9.41 8.13 -30.63
C SER A 9 -10.20 8.39 -29.35
N TYR A 10 -11.53 8.49 -29.46
CA TYR A 10 -12.44 8.66 -28.33
C TYR A 10 -12.43 7.46 -27.38
N ALA A 11 -12.47 6.23 -27.91
CA ALA A 11 -12.38 5.01 -27.10
C ALA A 11 -11.05 4.93 -26.33
N ARG A 12 -9.94 5.33 -26.97
CA ARG A 12 -8.63 5.41 -26.31
C ARG A 12 -8.68 6.38 -25.14
N VAL A 13 -9.17 7.62 -25.34
CA VAL A 13 -9.28 8.61 -24.27
C VAL A 13 -10.16 8.10 -23.11
N LYS A 14 -11.29 7.45 -23.40
CA LYS A 14 -12.11 6.83 -22.35
C LYS A 14 -11.34 5.79 -21.54
N ARG A 15 -10.59 4.92 -22.19
CA ARG A 15 -9.76 3.91 -21.51
C ARG A 15 -8.69 4.54 -20.65
N TRP A 16 -7.93 5.49 -21.17
CA TRP A 16 -6.90 6.19 -20.37
C TRP A 16 -7.50 6.85 -19.13
N ARG A 17 -8.70 7.42 -19.25
CA ARG A 17 -9.40 8.02 -18.10
C ARG A 17 -9.76 6.97 -17.05
N GLU A 18 -10.22 5.80 -17.47
CA GLU A 18 -10.49 4.68 -16.57
C GLU A 18 -9.20 4.18 -15.90
N GLU A 19 -8.13 4.00 -16.66
CA GLU A 19 -6.82 3.56 -16.14
C GLU A 19 -6.27 4.53 -15.09
N VAL A 20 -6.40 5.85 -15.29
CA VAL A 20 -5.98 6.86 -14.29
C VAL A 20 -6.80 6.72 -13.00
N LEU A 21 -8.12 6.51 -13.10
CA LEU A 21 -8.98 6.33 -11.93
C LEU A 21 -8.65 5.04 -11.17
N LEU A 22 -8.38 3.96 -11.89
CA LEU A 22 -7.97 2.69 -11.30
C LEU A 22 -6.63 2.83 -10.59
N LEU A 23 -5.65 3.49 -11.20
CA LEU A 23 -4.33 3.74 -10.60
C LEU A 23 -4.45 4.55 -9.29
N GLN A 24 -5.31 5.57 -9.26
CA GLN A 24 -5.61 6.34 -8.04
C GLN A 24 -6.22 5.48 -6.94
N GLU A 25 -7.18 4.63 -7.29
CA GLU A 25 -7.82 3.74 -6.33
C GLU A 25 -6.86 2.64 -5.82
N GLU A 26 -6.01 2.09 -6.69
CA GLU A 26 -4.98 1.14 -6.31
C GLU A 26 -3.99 1.75 -5.32
N MET A 27 -3.57 3.01 -5.54
CA MET A 27 -2.67 3.68 -4.61
C MET A 27 -3.33 3.95 -3.27
N ARG A 28 -4.60 4.38 -3.27
CA ARG A 28 -5.39 4.52 -2.04
C ARG A 28 -5.46 3.19 -1.28
N ARG A 29 -5.73 2.07 -1.96
CA ARG A 29 -5.78 0.73 -1.35
C ARG A 29 -4.42 0.26 -0.84
N CYS A 30 -3.34 0.59 -1.54
CA CYS A 30 -1.98 0.29 -1.11
C CYS A 30 -1.68 0.94 0.25
N LEU A 31 -1.97 2.24 0.39
CA LEU A 31 -1.76 2.97 1.65
C LEU A 31 -2.61 2.41 2.80
N VAL A 32 -3.89 2.11 2.55
CA VAL A 32 -4.77 1.47 3.55
C VAL A 32 -4.22 0.12 3.98
N THR A 33 -3.70 -0.67 3.04
CA THR A 33 -3.13 -1.99 3.32
C THR A 33 -1.86 -1.88 4.17
N LEU A 34 -0.98 -0.93 3.85
CA LEU A 34 0.25 -0.69 4.63
C LEU A 34 -0.06 -0.25 6.06
N SER A 35 -1.04 0.65 6.24
CA SER A 35 -1.50 1.06 7.57
C SER A 35 -2.12 -0.10 8.35
N TRP A 36 -2.96 -0.92 7.72
CA TRP A 36 -3.50 -2.12 8.35
C TRP A 36 -2.38 -3.09 8.76
N GLN A 37 -1.40 -3.34 7.90
CA GLN A 37 -0.24 -4.19 8.21
C GLN A 37 0.61 -3.63 9.36
N GLU A 38 0.83 -2.31 9.40
CA GLU A 38 1.51 -1.64 10.51
C GLU A 38 0.82 -1.97 11.84
N GLN A 39 -0.50 -1.84 11.91
CA GLN A 39 -1.28 -2.16 13.11
C GLN A 39 -1.21 -3.65 13.46
N GLN A 40 -1.22 -4.55 12.47
CA GLN A 40 -1.04 -5.98 12.69
C GLN A 40 0.36 -6.33 13.24
N TRP A 41 1.39 -5.54 12.91
CA TRP A 41 2.72 -5.72 13.49
C TRP A 41 2.83 -5.09 14.89
N LEU A 42 2.17 -3.97 15.14
CA LEU A 42 2.06 -3.38 16.48
C LEU A 42 1.42 -4.37 17.46
N SER A 43 0.36 -5.07 17.07
CA SER A 43 -0.24 -6.08 17.96
C SER A 43 0.68 -7.29 18.23
N ARG A 44 1.78 -7.43 17.50
CA ARG A 44 2.77 -8.52 17.66
C ARG A 44 3.97 -8.13 18.53
N THR A 45 4.07 -6.88 18.97
CA THR A 45 5.15 -6.44 19.88
C THR A 45 4.93 -6.96 21.30
N GLU A 46 3.67 -7.24 21.67
CA GLU A 46 3.24 -7.73 22.98
C GLU A 46 2.83 -9.23 22.92
N ILE A 47 3.64 -10.06 22.25
CA ILE A 47 3.38 -11.51 22.22
C ILE A 47 3.90 -12.15 23.51
N ASP A 48 3.01 -12.88 24.20
CA ASP A 48 3.34 -13.63 25.41
C ASP A 48 3.79 -15.08 25.15
N THR A 49 3.85 -15.47 23.87
CA THR A 49 4.26 -16.82 23.44
C THR A 49 5.75 -17.12 23.70
N PHE A 50 6.58 -16.09 23.83
CA PHE A 50 8.02 -16.24 24.06
C PHE A 50 8.41 -15.67 25.42
N GLU A 51 9.46 -16.22 26.01
CA GLU A 51 10.02 -15.77 27.29
C GLU A 51 11.47 -15.30 27.12
N GLY A 52 11.92 -14.46 28.06
CA GLY A 52 13.30 -13.95 28.13
C GLY A 52 13.75 -13.25 26.84
N GLU A 53 15.01 -13.49 26.44
CA GLU A 53 15.65 -12.87 25.28
C GLU A 53 14.87 -13.08 23.97
N ARG A 54 14.14 -14.20 23.83
CA ARG A 54 13.33 -14.47 22.63
C ARG A 54 12.13 -13.55 22.53
N LYS A 55 11.52 -13.18 23.67
CA LYS A 55 10.43 -12.20 23.73
C LYS A 55 10.92 -10.83 23.29
N GLU A 56 12.08 -10.43 23.81
CA GLU A 56 12.72 -9.15 23.48
C GLU A 56 13.08 -9.09 21.99
N GLY A 57 13.73 -10.12 21.46
CA GLY A 57 14.08 -10.19 20.03
C GLY A 57 12.86 -10.19 19.11
N ALA A 58 11.80 -10.94 19.46
CA ALA A 58 10.55 -10.94 18.70
C ALA A 58 9.85 -9.57 18.72
N SER A 59 9.84 -8.90 19.88
CA SER A 59 9.27 -7.55 20.02
C SER A 59 10.06 -6.52 19.22
N ALA A 60 11.39 -6.55 19.31
CA ALA A 60 12.28 -5.67 18.56
C ALA A 60 12.09 -5.85 17.03
N TYR A 61 12.01 -7.09 16.57
CA TYR A 61 11.73 -7.37 15.16
C TYR A 61 10.35 -6.87 14.73
N ALA A 62 9.31 -7.05 15.57
CA ALA A 62 7.98 -6.54 15.27
C ALA A 62 7.98 -5.01 15.14
N TYR A 63 8.67 -4.27 16.02
CA TYR A 63 8.84 -2.82 15.89
C TYR A 63 9.59 -2.41 14.61
N GLU A 64 10.63 -3.15 14.23
CA GLU A 64 11.30 -2.91 12.94
C GLU A 64 10.33 -3.08 11.77
N GLN A 65 9.50 -4.12 11.80
CA GLN A 65 8.49 -4.35 10.77
C GLN A 65 7.46 -3.20 10.71
N VAL A 66 7.02 -2.66 11.85
CA VAL A 66 6.15 -1.47 11.91
C VAL A 66 6.79 -0.29 11.18
N GLU A 67 8.04 0.05 11.52
CA GLU A 67 8.76 1.17 10.92
C GLU A 67 8.98 1.00 9.43
N VAL A 68 9.25 -0.22 8.94
CA VAL A 68 9.35 -0.49 7.49
C VAL A 68 8.04 -0.17 6.76
N ARG A 69 6.88 -0.59 7.27
CA ARG A 69 5.58 -0.30 6.61
C ARG A 69 5.29 1.20 6.64
N ARG A 70 5.56 1.84 7.78
CA ARG A 70 5.39 3.29 7.93
C ARG A 70 6.23 4.05 6.90
N ARG A 71 7.52 3.72 6.76
CA ARG A 71 8.41 4.35 5.77
C ARG A 71 7.95 4.16 4.33
N ILE A 72 7.50 2.96 3.96
CA ILE A 72 6.96 2.70 2.62
C ILE A 72 5.68 3.53 2.39
N SER A 73 4.78 3.56 3.38
CA SER A 73 3.54 4.33 3.31
C SER A 73 3.82 5.82 3.14
N THR A 74 4.70 6.40 3.96
CA THR A 74 5.11 7.82 3.82
C THR A 74 5.70 8.08 2.45
N ARG A 75 6.58 7.21 1.96
CA ARG A 75 7.19 7.37 0.65
C ARG A 75 6.17 7.35 -0.48
N PHE A 76 5.17 6.47 -0.41
CA PHE A 76 4.11 6.41 -1.41
C PHE A 76 3.17 7.63 -1.33
N GLN A 77 2.89 8.14 -0.14
CA GLN A 77 2.14 9.39 0.03
C GLN A 77 2.87 10.62 -0.52
N GLU A 78 4.20 10.66 -0.47
CA GLU A 78 4.98 11.75 -1.05
C GLU A 78 5.04 11.70 -2.59
N LEU A 79 5.04 10.49 -3.15
CA LEU A 79 5.15 10.27 -4.60
C LEU A 79 3.82 10.41 -5.34
N TRP A 80 2.70 10.28 -4.63
CA TRP A 80 1.35 10.18 -5.20
C TRP A 80 0.48 11.37 -4.84
#